data_AF-A0A0S2K262-F1
#
_entry.id   AF-A0A0S2K262-F1
#
_cell.length_a   1.000
_cell.length_b   1.000
_cell.length_c   1.000
_cell.angle_alpha   90.00
_cell.angle_beta   90.00
_cell.angle_gamma   90.00
#
_symmetry.space_group_name_H-M   'P 1'
#
loop_
_entity.id
_entity.type
_entity.pdbx_description
1 polymer ?
#
loop_
_entity_poly.entity_id
_entity_poly.type
_entity_poly.pdbx_seq_one_letter_code
_entity_poly.pdbx_strand_id
1 'polypeptide(L)'
;MKHYFSYRHQAFSLAINELFKQLQQFVLMLMTMFYIFLPGLIAGLFFGLGKIVQSSSEVVSMQVGLAYLIFQSLLMTVLKPAILDLKHRTFHTTLLKNKFPQILSDITALMMCHLLFGLSVFLMIAMGADKLSRAPHYLVFAFTQLSFALVLMYRPAAVIWASVLAFIGLLFFESVLMFFLALNLLLLISLYLPKRLNCSYQITITPWTFWLSYFKDNIWSLTWRFTMSGLVFWAVFIIVTERSDLVHWYALGGALINQLWWSSLFIETNKYVKEHRLFWRSLNQLPQIKRSQHAYLIALSSMFTLPMLCLFSSHLSMWVSLLITPLVLILCKNRPQFMAVVWASLAISFIMLMVIF
;
A
#
# COMPACT_ATOMS: atom_id res chain seq x y z
N MET A 1 24.78 -17.73 19.33
CA MET A 1 24.39 -16.39 18.82
C MET A 1 24.82 -16.14 17.38
N LYS A 2 26.10 -16.34 17.01
CA LYS A 2 26.58 -16.17 15.62
C LYS A 2 25.78 -16.97 14.57
N HIS A 3 25.45 -18.23 14.86
CA HIS A 3 24.63 -19.07 13.98
C HIS A 3 23.23 -18.50 13.73
N TYR A 4 22.60 -17.89 14.74
CA TYR A 4 21.30 -17.26 14.59
C TYR A 4 21.37 -16.06 13.64
N PHE A 5 22.34 -15.16 13.81
CA PHE A 5 22.49 -14.01 12.92
C PHE A 5 22.85 -14.42 11.49
N SER A 6 23.69 -15.44 11.31
CA SER A 6 24.00 -16.00 10.00
C SER A 6 22.75 -16.57 9.31
N TYR A 7 21.96 -17.36 10.04
CA TYR A 7 20.68 -17.87 9.56
C TYR A 7 19.73 -16.74 9.18
N ARG A 8 19.56 -15.73 10.05
CA ARG A 8 18.67 -14.60 9.82
C ARG A 8 19.07 -13.79 8.60
N HIS A 9 20.36 -13.55 8.42
CA HIS A 9 20.90 -12.88 7.24
C HIS A 9 20.55 -13.67 5.96
N GLN A 10 20.82 -14.97 5.93
CA GLN A 10 20.50 -15.81 4.76
C GLN A 10 19.00 -15.85 4.45
N ALA A 11 18.17 -16.05 5.47
CA ALA A 11 16.71 -16.08 5.32
C ALA A 11 16.17 -14.74 4.78
N PHE A 12 16.68 -13.63 5.32
CA PHE A 12 16.32 -12.29 4.87
C PHE A 12 16.77 -12.04 3.43
N SER A 13 18.04 -12.31 3.10
CA SER A 13 18.58 -12.13 1.75
C SER A 13 17.81 -12.96 0.72
N LEU A 14 17.44 -14.20 1.03
CA LEU A 14 16.67 -15.03 0.13
C LEU A 14 15.26 -14.47 -0.12
N ALA A 15 14.55 -14.08 0.95
CA ALA A 15 13.21 -13.50 0.83
C ALA A 15 13.22 -12.15 0.09
N ILE A 16 14.20 -11.29 0.37
CA ILE A 16 14.37 -10.01 -0.30
C ILE A 16 14.74 -10.18 -1.76
N ASN A 17 15.60 -11.14 -2.11
CA ASN A 17 15.94 -11.43 -3.51
C ASN A 17 14.72 -11.91 -4.31
N GLU A 18 13.83 -12.70 -3.70
CA GLU A 18 12.57 -13.10 -4.35
C GLU A 18 11.65 -11.90 -4.59
N LEU A 19 11.50 -11.03 -3.59
CA LEU A 19 10.74 -9.78 -3.72
C LEU A 19 11.36 -8.84 -4.77
N PHE A 20 12.68 -8.71 -4.81
CA PHE A 20 13.38 -7.90 -5.82
C PHE A 20 13.19 -8.45 -7.22
N LYS A 21 13.18 -9.78 -7.43
CA LYS A 21 12.89 -10.35 -8.75
C LYS A 21 11.48 -9.98 -9.22
N GLN A 22 10.49 -10.05 -8.32
CA GLN A 22 9.11 -9.65 -8.63
C GLN A 22 9.04 -8.14 -8.90
N LEU A 23 9.68 -7.32 -8.07
CA LEU A 23 9.75 -5.88 -8.24
C LEU A 23 10.45 -5.51 -9.55
N GLN A 24 11.54 -6.19 -9.92
CA GLN A 24 12.27 -5.95 -11.16
C GLN A 24 11.39 -6.25 -12.37
N GLN A 25 10.62 -7.34 -12.36
CA GLN A 25 9.66 -7.62 -13.44
C GLN A 25 8.57 -6.55 -13.52
N PHE A 26 8.06 -6.10 -12.37
CA PHE A 26 7.05 -5.05 -12.31
C PHE A 26 7.59 -3.68 -12.74
N VAL A 27 8.78 -3.30 -12.28
CA VAL A 27 9.47 -2.06 -12.66
C VAL A 27 9.88 -2.10 -14.11
N LEU A 28 10.34 -3.24 -14.64
CA LEU A 28 10.63 -3.37 -16.07
C LEU A 28 9.37 -3.13 -16.90
N MET A 29 8.24 -3.73 -16.50
CA MET A 29 6.95 -3.51 -17.14
C MET A 29 6.52 -2.03 -17.03
N LEU A 30 6.66 -1.42 -15.86
CA LEU A 30 6.39 0.02 -15.67
C LEU A 30 7.35 0.89 -16.50
N MET A 31 8.63 0.52 -16.61
CA MET A 31 9.63 1.26 -17.36
C MET A 31 9.35 1.19 -18.85
N THR A 32 8.95 0.03 -19.38
CA THR A 32 8.57 -0.08 -20.79
C THR A 32 7.28 0.68 -21.11
N MET A 33 6.42 0.93 -20.12
CA MET A 33 5.10 1.57 -20.31
C MET A 33 5.03 3.05 -19.93
N PHE A 34 5.79 3.44 -18.92
CA PHE A 34 5.73 4.72 -18.22
C PHE A 34 7.14 5.30 -18.04
N TYR A 35 8.07 5.00 -18.95
CA TYR A 35 9.46 5.47 -18.91
C TYR A 35 9.59 6.95 -18.55
N ILE A 36 8.76 7.79 -19.18
CA ILE A 36 8.72 9.25 -18.99
C ILE A 36 8.29 9.62 -17.57
N PHE A 37 7.44 8.81 -16.94
CA PHE A 37 6.86 9.09 -15.62
C PHE A 37 7.75 8.63 -14.47
N LEU A 38 8.70 7.69 -14.65
CA LEU A 38 9.51 7.19 -13.53
C LEU A 38 10.42 8.28 -12.93
N PRO A 39 11.18 9.06 -13.71
CA PRO A 39 11.91 10.21 -13.17
C PRO A 39 10.97 11.22 -12.49
N GLY A 40 9.77 11.42 -13.05
CA GLY A 40 8.73 12.26 -12.44
C GLY A 40 8.22 11.74 -11.10
N LEU A 41 8.11 10.41 -10.94
CA LEU A 41 7.71 9.78 -9.68
C LEU A 41 8.80 9.90 -8.62
N ILE A 42 10.07 9.68 -8.99
CA ILE A 42 11.21 9.88 -8.09
C ILE A 42 11.33 11.35 -7.69
N ALA A 43 11.22 12.27 -8.65
CA ALA A 43 11.21 13.70 -8.39
C ALA A 43 10.03 14.11 -7.51
N GLY A 44 8.84 13.54 -7.75
CA GLY A 44 7.64 13.75 -6.95
C GLY A 44 7.82 13.29 -5.49
N LEU A 45 8.55 12.19 -5.27
CA LEU A 45 8.92 11.78 -3.91
C LEU A 45 9.80 12.86 -3.25
N PHE A 46 10.92 13.24 -3.87
CA PHE A 46 11.78 14.27 -3.28
C PHE A 46 11.08 15.63 -3.11
N PHE A 47 10.21 16.01 -4.03
CA PHE A 47 9.38 17.21 -3.93
C PHE A 47 8.45 17.13 -2.72
N GLY A 48 7.78 15.99 -2.51
CA GLY A 48 6.95 15.76 -1.34
C GLY A 48 7.75 15.86 -0.04
N LEU A 49 8.94 15.26 0.03
CA LEU A 49 9.82 15.42 1.20
C LEU A 49 10.23 16.88 1.40
N GLY A 50 10.53 17.61 0.32
CA GLY A 50 10.82 19.05 0.34
C GLY A 50 9.65 19.87 0.86
N LYS A 51 8.40 19.52 0.53
CA LYS A 51 7.19 20.16 1.08
C LYS A 51 7.01 19.92 2.58
N ILE A 52 7.56 18.84 3.13
CA ILE A 52 7.55 18.65 4.59
C ILE A 52 8.55 19.62 5.24
N VAL A 53 9.72 19.82 4.62
CA VAL A 53 10.78 20.72 5.11
C VAL A 53 10.39 22.19 5.01
N GLN A 54 9.85 22.59 3.86
CA GLN A 54 9.50 23.97 3.57
C GLN A 54 8.29 24.02 2.64
N SER A 55 7.17 24.50 3.19
CA SER A 55 5.94 24.78 2.46
C SER A 55 5.42 26.15 2.86
N SER A 56 4.66 26.78 1.98
CA SER A 56 3.89 27.99 2.30
C SER A 56 2.68 27.70 3.21
N SER A 57 2.31 26.43 3.37
CA SER A 57 1.19 25.99 4.21
C SER A 57 1.60 24.81 5.09
N GLU A 58 1.48 25.01 6.41
CA GLU A 58 1.69 23.98 7.44
C GLU A 58 0.75 22.78 7.22
N VAL A 59 -0.51 23.05 6.85
CA VAL A 59 -1.51 22.02 6.57
C VAL A 59 -1.06 21.11 5.44
N VAL A 60 -0.49 21.68 4.37
CA VAL A 60 0.05 20.89 3.25
C VAL A 60 1.24 20.05 3.71
N SER A 61 2.12 20.58 4.55
CA SER A 61 3.26 19.82 5.09
C SER A 61 2.82 18.65 5.97
N MET A 62 1.83 18.86 6.86
CA MET A 62 1.24 17.79 7.69
C MET A 62 0.58 16.72 6.84
N GLN A 63 -0.20 17.14 5.85
CA GLN A 63 -0.86 16.28 4.88
C GLN A 63 0.15 15.40 4.11
N VAL A 64 1.16 16.01 3.50
CA VAL A 64 2.20 15.28 2.77
C VAL A 64 2.94 14.32 3.70
N GLY A 65 3.30 14.76 4.91
CA GLY A 65 3.91 13.89 5.91
C GLY A 65 3.06 12.68 6.27
N LEU A 66 1.75 12.87 6.49
CA LEU A 66 0.83 11.78 6.74
C LEU A 66 0.74 10.83 5.53
N ALA A 67 0.70 11.37 4.31
CA ALA A 67 0.73 10.57 3.08
C ALA A 67 1.96 9.66 3.03
N TYR A 68 3.13 10.19 3.40
CA TYR A 68 4.37 9.44 3.49
C TYR A 68 4.33 8.32 4.53
N LEU A 69 3.81 8.59 5.73
CA LEU A 69 3.68 7.59 6.80
C LEU A 69 2.73 6.46 6.39
N ILE A 70 1.65 6.81 5.71
CA ILE A 70 0.68 5.86 5.17
C ILE A 70 1.32 5.02 4.05
N PHE A 71 1.96 5.67 3.07
CA PHE A 71 2.63 4.99 1.95
C PHE A 71 3.74 4.04 2.46
N GLN A 72 4.55 4.50 3.41
CA GLN A 72 5.50 3.66 4.11
C GLN A 72 4.85 2.43 4.73
N SER A 73 3.74 2.60 5.44
CA SER A 73 3.06 1.50 6.13
C SER A 73 2.61 0.41 5.16
N LEU A 74 2.25 0.79 3.93
CA LEU A 74 1.90 -0.14 2.85
C LEU A 74 3.13 -0.93 2.38
N LEU A 75 4.21 -0.24 2.03
CA LEU A 75 5.48 -0.87 1.61
C LEU A 75 5.98 -1.84 2.69
N MET A 76 5.95 -1.39 3.93
CA MET A 76 6.40 -2.17 5.08
C MET A 76 5.57 -3.41 5.32
N THR A 77 4.30 -3.44 4.92
CA THR A 77 3.50 -4.65 5.11
C THR A 77 3.84 -5.75 4.10
N VAL A 78 4.28 -5.38 2.90
CA VAL A 78 4.82 -6.34 1.92
C VAL A 78 6.15 -6.90 2.41
N LEU A 79 7.00 -6.06 3.02
CA LEU A 79 8.32 -6.45 3.50
C LEU A 79 8.27 -7.17 4.86
N LYS A 80 7.25 -6.93 5.68
CA LYS A 80 7.11 -7.47 7.04
C LYS A 80 7.30 -8.99 7.15
N PRO A 81 6.71 -9.84 6.28
CA PRO A 81 6.96 -11.28 6.32
C PRO A 81 8.44 -11.66 6.17
N ALA A 82 9.18 -10.94 5.31
CA ALA A 82 10.61 -11.15 5.10
C ALA A 82 11.45 -10.61 6.28
N ILE A 83 11.10 -9.41 6.79
CA ILE A 83 11.80 -8.78 7.91
C ILE A 83 11.67 -9.62 9.19
N LEU A 84 10.47 -10.10 9.50
CA LEU A 84 10.23 -10.88 10.72
C LEU A 84 10.48 -12.38 10.54
N ASP A 85 10.66 -12.84 9.30
CA ASP A 85 10.68 -14.26 8.90
C ASP A 85 9.51 -15.02 9.54
N LEU A 86 8.29 -14.56 9.21
CA LEU A 86 7.07 -15.04 9.85
C LEU A 86 6.87 -16.54 9.70
N LYS A 87 7.33 -17.13 8.59
CA LYS A 87 7.23 -18.58 8.31
C LYS A 87 7.99 -19.43 9.32
N HIS A 88 9.14 -18.95 9.80
CA HIS A 88 10.00 -19.69 10.73
C HIS A 88 10.03 -19.05 12.13
N ARG A 89 9.09 -18.14 12.43
CA ARG A 89 9.07 -17.37 13.69
C ARG A 89 9.04 -18.28 14.93
N THR A 90 8.30 -19.39 14.87
CA THR A 90 8.24 -20.39 15.95
C THR A 90 9.58 -21.10 16.13
N PHE A 91 10.29 -21.39 15.03
CA PHE A 91 11.63 -21.98 15.09
C PHE A 91 12.66 -21.04 15.75
N HIS A 92 12.51 -19.72 15.62
CA HIS A 92 13.41 -18.80 16.34
C HIS A 92 13.32 -18.94 17.85
N THR A 93 12.11 -19.23 18.37
CA THR A 93 11.90 -19.39 19.81
C THR A 93 12.53 -20.66 20.38
N THR A 94 12.88 -21.65 19.54
CA THR A 94 13.63 -22.83 19.97
C THR A 94 15.14 -22.58 19.97
N LEU A 95 15.63 -21.67 19.12
CA LEU A 95 17.05 -21.32 19.02
C LEU A 95 17.51 -20.27 20.04
N LEU A 96 16.61 -19.41 20.52
CA LEU A 96 16.94 -18.26 21.37
C LEU A 96 16.22 -18.33 22.73
N LYS A 97 17.00 -18.17 23.81
CA LYS A 97 16.45 -18.02 25.18
C LYS A 97 15.88 -16.63 25.46
N ASN A 98 16.39 -15.59 24.79
CA ASN A 98 15.96 -14.20 24.93
C ASN A 98 15.48 -13.66 23.58
N LYS A 99 14.47 -12.79 23.59
CA LYS A 99 13.93 -12.09 22.42
C LYS A 99 14.81 -10.94 21.93
N PHE A 100 15.77 -10.47 22.73
CA PHE A 100 16.62 -9.33 22.35
C PHE A 100 17.38 -9.52 21.03
N PRO A 101 18.10 -10.63 20.76
CA PRO A 101 18.79 -10.83 19.49
C PRO A 101 17.83 -10.89 18.29
N GLN A 102 16.61 -11.37 18.52
CA GLN A 102 15.57 -11.41 17.52
C GLN A 102 15.07 -10.00 17.17
N ILE A 103 14.80 -9.17 18.19
CA ILE A 103 14.41 -7.78 17.99
C ILE A 103 15.53 -7.00 17.28
N LEU A 104 16.78 -7.18 17.67
CA LEU A 104 17.91 -6.54 17.02
C LEU A 104 18.02 -6.94 15.54
N SER A 105 17.85 -8.22 15.22
CA SER A 105 17.83 -8.69 13.83
C SER A 105 16.64 -8.13 13.04
N ASP A 106 15.46 -8.04 13.64
CA ASP A 106 14.26 -7.46 13.01
C ASP A 106 14.48 -5.96 12.70
N ILE A 107 15.04 -5.20 13.66
CA ILE A 107 15.36 -3.77 13.48
C ILE A 107 16.42 -3.59 12.39
N THR A 108 17.48 -4.39 12.41
CA THR A 108 18.55 -4.30 11.40
C THR A 108 17.99 -4.58 9.99
N ALA A 109 17.18 -5.62 9.85
CA ALA A 109 16.53 -5.96 8.59
C ALA A 109 15.55 -4.86 8.13
N LEU A 110 14.77 -4.28 9.05
CA LEU A 110 13.91 -3.13 8.79
C LEU A 110 14.72 -1.97 8.20
N MET A 111 15.82 -1.58 8.84
CA MET A 111 16.64 -0.45 8.40
C MET A 111 17.23 -0.66 6.99
N MET A 112 17.57 -1.90 6.62
CA MET A 112 18.11 -2.20 5.29
C MET A 112 17.09 -2.05 4.15
N CYS A 113 15.80 -2.23 4.42
CA CYS A 113 14.76 -2.20 3.38
C CYS A 113 13.78 -1.02 3.51
N HIS A 114 13.99 -0.13 4.48
CA HIS A 114 13.14 1.05 4.70
C HIS A 114 13.53 2.19 3.74
N LEU A 115 13.07 2.06 2.49
CA LEU A 115 13.42 2.96 1.39
C LEU A 115 13.07 4.43 1.68
N LEU A 116 11.86 4.70 2.18
CA LEU A 116 11.40 6.08 2.41
C LEU A 116 12.16 6.76 3.55
N PHE A 117 12.49 6.03 4.62
CA PHE A 117 13.36 6.56 5.66
C PHE A 117 14.77 6.82 5.12
N GLY A 118 15.30 5.92 4.27
CA GLY A 118 16.57 6.13 3.58
C GLY A 118 16.58 7.41 2.73
N LEU A 119 15.51 7.68 1.97
CA LEU A 119 15.35 8.92 1.22
C LEU A 119 15.28 10.15 2.13
N SER A 120 14.60 10.05 3.28
CA SER A 120 14.51 11.13 4.26
C SER A 120 15.87 11.43 4.91
N VAL A 121 16.64 10.39 5.24
CA VAL A 121 18.02 10.56 5.75
C VAL A 121 18.93 11.15 4.67
N PHE A 122 18.82 10.70 3.42
CA PHE A 122 19.58 11.27 2.31
C PHE A 122 19.29 12.77 2.14
N LEU A 123 18.01 13.16 2.17
CA LEU A 123 17.64 14.58 2.08
C LEU A 123 18.17 15.37 3.28
N MET A 124 18.06 14.83 4.50
CA MET A 124 18.59 15.44 5.71
C MET A 124 20.09 15.72 5.62
N ILE A 125 20.87 14.76 5.10
CA ILE A 125 22.31 14.92 4.86
C ILE A 125 22.55 15.97 3.77
N ALA A 126 21.81 15.90 2.66
CA ALA A 126 21.96 16.82 1.53
C ALA A 126 21.61 18.28 1.87
N MET A 127 20.71 18.52 2.83
CA MET A 127 20.33 19.85 3.29
C MET A 127 21.45 20.57 4.07
N GLY A 128 22.32 19.81 4.76
CA GLY A 128 23.33 20.34 5.67
C GLY A 128 22.75 20.77 7.04
N ALA A 129 23.64 20.88 8.03
CA ALA A 129 23.28 21.14 9.43
C ALA A 129 22.55 22.48 9.64
N ASP A 130 22.93 23.51 8.89
CA ASP A 130 22.35 24.86 9.03
C ASP A 130 20.89 24.94 8.59
N LYS A 131 20.51 24.21 7.53
CA LYS A 131 19.11 24.16 7.08
C LYS A 131 18.29 23.21 7.93
N LEU A 132 18.90 22.14 8.41
CA LEU A 132 18.23 21.16 9.26
C LEU A 132 17.85 21.75 10.63
N SER A 133 18.73 22.57 11.23
CA SER A 133 18.45 23.26 12.50
C SER A 133 17.24 24.22 12.40
N ARG A 134 16.97 24.74 11.19
CA ARG A 134 15.80 25.58 10.90
C ARG A 134 14.51 24.80 10.62
N ALA A 135 14.60 23.48 10.41
CA ALA A 135 13.47 22.60 10.13
C ALA A 135 13.40 21.42 11.14
N PRO A 136 13.25 21.70 12.45
CA PRO A 136 13.26 20.66 13.48
C PRO A 136 12.11 19.66 13.34
N HIS A 137 10.99 20.07 12.74
CA HIS A 137 9.87 19.19 12.44
C HIS A 137 10.25 18.05 11.48
N TYR A 138 11.26 18.23 10.62
CA TYR A 138 11.72 17.19 9.70
C TYR A 138 12.47 16.06 10.42
N LEU A 139 13.23 16.39 11.46
CA LEU A 139 13.83 15.39 12.35
C LEU A 139 12.77 14.57 13.07
N VAL A 140 11.75 15.24 13.59
CA VAL A 140 10.61 14.57 14.25
C VAL A 140 9.84 13.72 13.24
N PHE A 141 9.67 14.18 12.00
CA PHE A 141 9.07 13.38 10.93
C PHE A 141 9.86 12.10 10.65
N ALA A 142 11.19 12.18 10.50
CA ALA A 142 12.04 11.00 10.28
C ALA A 142 11.97 10.03 11.47
N PHE A 143 11.93 10.53 12.70
CA PHE A 143 11.68 9.72 13.89
C PHE A 143 10.28 9.07 13.85
N THR A 144 9.26 9.82 13.45
CA THR A 144 7.88 9.33 13.30
C THR A 144 7.80 8.21 12.27
N GLN A 145 8.51 8.33 11.14
CA GLN A 145 8.63 7.26 10.14
C GLN A 145 9.17 5.97 10.78
N LEU A 146 10.25 6.06 11.56
CA LEU A 146 10.81 4.89 12.23
C LEU A 146 9.84 4.30 13.26
N SER A 147 9.22 5.14 14.10
CA SER A 147 8.22 4.73 15.09
C SER A 147 7.04 4.00 14.45
N PHE A 148 6.47 4.55 13.37
CA PHE A 148 5.39 3.92 12.62
C PHE A 148 5.80 2.54 12.09
N ALA A 149 7.00 2.41 11.52
CA ALA A 149 7.48 1.13 10.99
C ALA A 149 7.68 0.09 12.09
N LEU A 150 8.29 0.46 13.21
CA LEU A 150 8.50 -0.43 14.35
C LEU A 150 7.17 -0.90 14.95
N VAL A 151 6.22 0.03 15.18
CA VAL A 151 4.90 -0.31 15.70
C VAL A 151 4.15 -1.21 14.70
N LEU A 152 4.23 -0.95 13.40
CA LEU A 152 3.59 -1.78 12.37
C LEU A 152 4.08 -3.24 12.39
N MET A 153 5.36 -3.47 12.66
CA MET A 153 5.92 -4.84 12.73
C MET A 153 5.24 -5.66 13.83
N TYR A 154 5.01 -5.09 15.01
CA TYR A 154 4.54 -5.85 16.18
C TYR A 154 3.06 -5.63 16.53
N ARG A 155 2.49 -4.47 16.18
CA ARG A 155 1.15 -3.98 16.55
C ARG A 155 0.48 -3.25 15.36
N PRO A 156 0.15 -3.93 14.25
CA PRO A 156 -0.41 -3.28 13.06
C PRO A 156 -1.74 -2.53 13.33
N ALA A 157 -2.58 -3.02 14.24
CA ALA A 157 -3.83 -2.35 14.62
C ALA A 157 -3.60 -0.96 15.25
N ALA A 158 -2.49 -0.78 15.97
CA ALA A 158 -2.13 0.50 16.58
C ALA A 158 -1.82 1.56 15.51
N VAL A 159 -1.14 1.16 14.42
CA VAL A 159 -0.85 2.04 13.28
C VAL A 159 -2.13 2.46 12.55
N ILE A 160 -3.10 1.56 12.42
CA ILE A 160 -4.41 1.90 11.82
C ILE A 160 -5.10 2.97 12.67
N TRP A 161 -5.20 2.76 13.98
CA TRP A 161 -5.80 3.75 14.88
C TRP A 161 -5.06 5.08 14.87
N ALA A 162 -3.73 5.05 14.95
CA ALA A 162 -2.91 6.25 14.88
C ALA A 162 -3.11 6.99 13.56
N SER A 163 -3.27 6.30 12.44
CA SER A 163 -3.52 6.92 11.14
C SER A 163 -4.91 7.55 11.06
N VAL A 164 -5.95 6.89 11.59
CA VAL A 164 -7.31 7.46 11.65
C VAL A 164 -7.34 8.71 12.53
N LEU A 165 -6.72 8.64 13.70
CA LEU A 165 -6.61 9.79 14.60
C LEU A 165 -5.73 10.90 14.01
N ALA A 166 -4.71 10.56 13.22
CA ALA A 166 -3.91 11.53 12.48
C ALA A 166 -4.76 12.34 11.50
N PHE A 167 -5.64 11.67 10.74
CA PHE A 167 -6.55 12.32 9.81
C PHE A 167 -7.48 13.31 10.52
N ILE A 168 -8.02 12.92 11.67
CA ILE A 168 -8.83 13.81 12.51
C ILE A 168 -7.96 14.98 13.01
N GLY A 169 -6.73 14.68 13.45
CA GLY A 169 -5.76 15.68 13.92
C GLY A 169 -5.42 16.76 12.89
N LEU A 170 -5.45 16.46 11.59
CA LEU A 170 -5.23 17.47 10.54
C LEU A 170 -6.20 18.67 10.62
N LEU A 171 -7.36 18.51 11.27
CA LEU A 171 -8.34 19.58 11.46
C LEU A 171 -8.03 20.48 12.66
N PHE A 172 -7.16 20.04 13.58
CA PHE A 172 -6.94 20.68 14.88
C PHE A 172 -5.53 21.21 15.07
N PHE A 173 -4.53 20.61 14.41
CA PHE A 173 -3.15 21.07 14.53
C PHE A 173 -2.87 22.19 13.54
N GLU A 174 -2.22 23.24 14.03
CA GLU A 174 -1.74 24.36 13.21
C GLU A 174 -0.22 24.28 12.95
N SER A 175 0.52 23.50 13.76
CA SER A 175 1.96 23.34 13.67
C SER A 175 2.35 21.93 13.25
N VAL A 176 3.17 21.81 12.20
CA VAL A 176 3.71 20.52 11.70
C VAL A 176 4.51 19.79 12.78
N LEU A 177 5.27 20.53 13.60
CA LEU A 177 6.06 19.96 14.69
C LEU A 177 5.15 19.29 15.73
N MET A 178 4.13 20.02 16.20
CA MET A 178 3.20 19.52 17.21
C MET A 178 2.40 18.33 16.69
N PHE A 179 2.02 18.34 15.40
CA PHE A 179 1.34 17.24 14.76
C PHE A 179 2.16 15.93 14.81
N PHE A 180 3.45 15.96 14.43
CA PHE A 180 4.29 14.76 14.50
C PHE A 180 4.63 14.33 15.92
N LEU A 181 4.82 15.27 16.85
CA LEU A 181 4.99 14.93 18.28
C LEU A 181 3.75 14.22 18.83
N ALA A 182 2.56 14.76 18.55
CA ALA A 182 1.29 14.16 18.94
C ALA A 182 1.12 12.76 18.32
N LEU A 183 1.54 12.56 17.07
CA LEU A 183 1.50 11.24 16.43
C LEU A 183 2.38 10.20 17.12
N ASN A 184 3.59 10.57 17.54
CA ASN A 184 4.43 9.64 18.30
C ASN A 184 3.81 9.32 19.67
N LEU A 185 3.20 10.31 20.33
CA LEU A 185 2.48 10.10 21.59
C LEU A 185 1.26 9.18 21.40
N LEU A 186 0.49 9.39 20.34
CA LEU A 186 -0.63 8.52 19.94
C LEU A 186 -0.17 7.09 19.66
N LEU A 187 0.98 6.92 18.99
CA LEU A 187 1.57 5.59 18.79
C LEU A 187 1.91 4.91 20.12
N LEU A 188 2.50 5.64 21.08
CA LEU A 188 2.79 5.10 22.41
C LEU A 188 1.51 4.68 23.14
N ILE A 189 0.47 5.53 23.12
CA ILE A 189 -0.84 5.24 23.74
C ILE A 189 -1.51 4.03 23.06
N SER A 190 -1.44 3.94 21.73
CA SER A 190 -2.07 2.86 20.97
C SER A 190 -1.41 1.49 21.16
N LEU A 191 -0.22 1.41 21.79
CA LEU A 191 0.35 0.14 22.24
C LEU A 191 -0.49 -0.55 23.33
N TYR A 192 -1.27 0.22 24.08
CA TYR A 192 -2.18 -0.27 25.12
C TYR A 192 -3.56 -0.69 24.58
N LEU A 193 -3.89 -0.33 23.33
CA LEU A 193 -5.13 -0.73 22.68
C LEU A 193 -5.17 -2.23 22.31
N PRO A 194 -6.36 -2.81 22.11
CA PRO A 194 -6.52 -4.22 21.74
C PRO A 194 -5.70 -4.59 20.50
N LYS A 195 -5.03 -5.75 20.54
CA LYS A 195 -4.19 -6.24 19.44
C LYS A 195 -4.95 -6.52 18.15
N ARG A 196 -6.27 -6.75 18.24
CA ARG A 196 -7.16 -7.09 17.12
C ARG A 196 -8.47 -6.32 17.24
N LEU A 197 -8.99 -5.90 16.09
CA LEU A 197 -10.34 -5.36 15.96
C LEU A 197 -11.30 -6.56 15.85
N ASN A 198 -11.87 -6.98 16.98
CA ASN A 198 -12.86 -8.05 16.97
C ASN A 198 -14.25 -7.45 16.71
N CYS A 199 -14.70 -7.48 15.46
CA CYS A 199 -16.09 -7.17 15.13
C CYS A 199 -16.91 -8.46 15.23
N SER A 200 -17.68 -8.67 16.30
CA SER A 200 -18.46 -9.92 16.51
C SER A 200 -19.82 -9.88 15.80
N TYR A 201 -19.83 -9.63 14.49
CA TYR A 201 -21.06 -9.78 13.70
C TYR A 201 -21.10 -11.16 13.06
N GLN A 202 -22.17 -11.92 13.30
CA GLN A 202 -22.44 -13.22 12.68
C GLN A 202 -23.27 -12.97 11.41
N ILE A 203 -22.68 -13.26 10.25
CA ILE A 203 -23.34 -13.12 8.95
C ILE A 203 -23.81 -14.51 8.52
N THR A 204 -25.08 -14.66 8.15
CA THR A 204 -25.58 -15.90 7.55
C THR A 204 -24.78 -16.21 6.27
N ILE A 205 -24.11 -17.36 6.24
CA ILE A 205 -23.16 -17.69 5.17
C ILE A 205 -23.91 -18.23 3.95
N THR A 206 -23.91 -17.44 2.88
CA THR A 206 -24.35 -17.82 1.53
C THR A 206 -23.19 -17.57 0.56
N PRO A 207 -23.17 -18.11 -0.67
CA PRO A 207 -22.11 -17.81 -1.64
C PRO A 207 -21.91 -16.31 -1.91
N TRP A 208 -22.93 -15.48 -1.68
CA TRP A 208 -22.87 -14.03 -1.87
C TRP A 208 -22.44 -13.27 -0.62
N THR A 209 -22.80 -13.74 0.58
CA THR A 209 -22.38 -13.12 1.84
C THR A 209 -21.04 -13.66 2.36
N PHE A 210 -20.59 -14.80 1.83
CA PHE A 210 -19.32 -15.43 2.18
C PHE A 210 -18.13 -14.47 2.06
N TRP A 211 -18.09 -13.68 0.98
CA TRP A 211 -16.98 -12.75 0.74
C TRP A 211 -16.88 -11.66 1.82
N LEU A 212 -18.00 -11.25 2.43
CA LEU A 212 -17.99 -10.32 3.57
C LEU A 212 -17.29 -10.94 4.78
N SER A 213 -17.56 -12.23 5.06
CA SER A 213 -16.86 -12.96 6.11
C SER A 213 -15.38 -13.14 5.78
N TYR A 214 -15.06 -13.51 4.54
CA TYR A 214 -13.67 -13.64 4.08
C TYR A 214 -12.89 -12.32 4.26
N PHE A 215 -13.49 -11.19 3.87
CA PHE A 215 -12.85 -9.89 3.97
C PHE A 215 -12.74 -9.37 5.39
N LYS A 216 -13.67 -9.74 6.26
CA LYS A 216 -13.56 -9.48 7.70
C LYS A 216 -12.31 -10.14 8.28
N ASP A 217 -12.07 -11.40 7.94
CA ASP A 217 -10.91 -12.15 8.43
C ASP A 217 -9.60 -11.72 7.74
N ASN A 218 -9.70 -11.21 6.51
CA ASN A 218 -8.57 -10.71 5.71
C ASN A 218 -8.62 -9.19 5.53
N ILE A 219 -8.99 -8.44 6.58
CA ILE A 219 -9.25 -7.00 6.48
C ILE A 219 -8.07 -6.22 5.91
N TRP A 220 -6.85 -6.67 6.20
CA TRP A 220 -5.64 -6.07 5.68
C TRP A 220 -5.59 -6.03 4.14
N SER A 221 -6.07 -7.08 3.49
CA SER A 221 -6.15 -7.19 2.03
C SER A 221 -7.00 -6.07 1.42
N LEU A 222 -8.06 -5.67 2.13
CA LEU A 222 -8.84 -4.51 1.74
C LEU A 222 -8.14 -3.22 2.13
N THR A 223 -7.71 -3.09 3.40
CA THR A 223 -7.14 -1.86 3.94
C THR A 223 -6.06 -1.28 3.03
N TRP A 224 -5.10 -2.09 2.58
CA TRP A 224 -4.02 -1.58 1.74
C TRP A 224 -4.51 -1.06 0.38
N ARG A 225 -5.54 -1.69 -0.22
CA ARG A 225 -6.14 -1.26 -1.50
C ARG A 225 -6.93 0.03 -1.35
N PHE A 226 -7.73 0.13 -0.28
CA PHE A 226 -8.40 1.38 0.10
C PHE A 226 -7.40 2.52 0.23
N THR A 227 -6.32 2.28 0.97
CA THR A 227 -5.27 3.27 1.19
C THR A 227 -4.57 3.66 -0.11
N MET A 228 -4.17 2.69 -0.94
CA MET A 228 -3.53 2.97 -2.23
C MET A 228 -4.46 3.74 -3.16
N SER A 229 -5.76 3.41 -3.18
CA SER A 229 -6.73 4.17 -3.95
C SER A 229 -6.90 5.61 -3.46
N GLY A 230 -6.89 5.82 -2.15
CA GLY A 230 -6.87 7.16 -1.56
C GLY A 230 -5.61 7.95 -1.93
N LEU A 231 -4.44 7.32 -1.88
CA LEU A 231 -3.17 7.97 -2.28
C LEU A 231 -3.15 8.32 -3.76
N VAL A 232 -3.61 7.43 -4.64
CA VAL A 232 -3.69 7.69 -6.09
C VAL A 232 -4.69 8.81 -6.36
N PHE A 233 -5.85 8.79 -5.71
CA PHE A 233 -6.84 9.88 -5.78
C PHE A 233 -6.23 11.22 -5.39
N TRP A 234 -5.53 11.24 -4.26
CA TRP A 234 -4.93 12.46 -3.75
C TRP A 234 -3.79 12.98 -4.64
N ALA A 235 -2.95 12.09 -5.16
CA ALA A 235 -1.90 12.45 -6.10
C ALA A 235 -2.46 13.07 -7.38
N VAL A 236 -3.52 12.47 -7.95
CA VAL A 236 -4.21 13.03 -9.12
C VAL A 236 -4.83 14.38 -8.78
N PHE A 237 -5.50 14.51 -7.64
CA PHE A 237 -6.08 15.78 -7.20
C PHE A 237 -5.03 16.91 -7.14
N ILE A 238 -3.86 16.66 -6.54
CA ILE A 238 -2.76 17.63 -6.47
C ILE A 238 -2.28 18.00 -7.88
N ILE A 239 -2.05 17.01 -8.76
CA ILE A 239 -1.58 17.26 -10.13
C ILE A 239 -2.61 18.08 -10.90
N VAL A 240 -3.90 17.76 -10.82
CA VAL A 240 -4.98 18.51 -11.46
C VAL A 240 -5.02 19.96 -10.96
N THR A 241 -4.80 20.17 -9.67
CA THR A 241 -4.81 21.51 -9.06
C THR A 241 -3.60 22.34 -9.51
N GLU A 242 -2.42 21.73 -9.62
CA GLU A 242 -1.17 22.42 -9.98
C GLU A 242 -0.95 22.52 -11.51
N ARG A 243 -1.50 21.57 -12.28
CA ARG A 243 -1.31 21.36 -13.72
C ARG A 243 -2.59 20.83 -14.37
N SER A 244 -3.57 21.71 -14.53
CA SER A 244 -4.88 21.36 -15.11
C SER A 244 -4.80 20.88 -16.57
N ASP A 245 -3.74 21.23 -17.29
CA ASP A 245 -3.46 20.79 -18.66
C ASP A 245 -3.22 19.27 -18.76
N LEU A 246 -2.80 18.63 -17.66
CA LEU A 246 -2.44 17.21 -17.63
C LEU A 246 -3.57 16.31 -17.11
N VAL A 247 -4.72 16.89 -16.74
CA VAL A 247 -5.85 16.17 -16.10
C VAL A 247 -6.21 14.89 -16.84
N HIS A 248 -6.37 14.95 -18.16
CA HIS A 248 -6.87 13.83 -18.96
C HIS A 248 -5.97 12.59 -18.87
N TRP A 249 -4.65 12.78 -18.82
CA TRP A 249 -3.68 11.68 -18.72
C TRP A 249 -3.59 11.10 -17.31
N TYR A 250 -3.54 11.96 -16.29
CA TYR A 250 -3.36 11.52 -14.91
C TYR A 250 -4.66 11.00 -14.28
N ALA A 251 -5.82 11.53 -14.67
CA ALA A 251 -7.11 10.99 -14.26
C ALA A 251 -7.31 9.57 -14.80
N LEU A 252 -7.01 9.36 -16.09
CA LEU A 252 -7.06 8.04 -16.71
C LEU A 252 -6.03 7.10 -16.08
N GLY A 253 -4.78 7.53 -15.94
CA GLY A 253 -3.72 6.75 -15.28
C GLY A 253 -4.11 6.34 -13.86
N GLY A 254 -4.65 7.27 -13.07
CA GLY A 254 -5.12 7.00 -11.72
C GLY A 254 -6.29 6.01 -11.67
N ALA A 255 -7.25 6.13 -12.59
CA ALA A 255 -8.35 5.18 -12.74
C ALA A 255 -7.85 3.77 -13.07
N LEU A 256 -6.95 3.64 -14.04
CA LEU A 256 -6.36 2.35 -14.46
C LEU A 256 -5.55 1.72 -13.32
N ILE A 257 -4.77 2.50 -12.60
CA ILE A 257 -3.99 2.05 -11.45
C ILE A 257 -4.92 1.56 -10.33
N ASN A 258 -6.02 2.27 -10.05
CA ASN A 258 -7.02 1.80 -9.10
C ASN A 258 -7.62 0.45 -9.50
N GLN A 259 -7.93 0.27 -10.78
CA GLN A 259 -8.40 -1.00 -11.30
C GLN A 259 -7.37 -2.11 -11.11
N LEU A 260 -6.08 -1.86 -11.29
CA LEU A 260 -5.02 -2.84 -11.01
C LEU A 260 -5.04 -3.28 -9.53
N TRP A 261 -5.10 -2.33 -8.61
CA TRP A 261 -5.13 -2.62 -7.17
C TRP A 261 -6.30 -3.50 -6.79
N TRP A 262 -7.50 -3.13 -7.22
CA TRP A 262 -8.71 -3.87 -6.89
C TRP A 262 -8.82 -5.20 -7.61
N SER A 263 -8.43 -5.25 -8.88
CA SER A 263 -8.41 -6.49 -9.62
C SER A 263 -7.41 -7.48 -9.01
N SER A 264 -6.27 -7.03 -8.45
CA SER A 264 -5.25 -7.92 -7.87
C SER A 264 -5.76 -8.79 -6.73
N LEU A 265 -6.88 -8.40 -6.09
CA LEU A 265 -7.59 -9.18 -5.08
C LEU A 265 -8.09 -10.53 -5.64
N PHE A 266 -8.20 -10.64 -6.97
CA PHE A 266 -8.46 -11.90 -7.64
C PHE A 266 -7.40 -12.97 -7.36
N ILE A 267 -6.13 -12.60 -7.23
CA ILE A 267 -5.04 -13.55 -6.98
C ILE A 267 -5.27 -14.28 -5.64
N GLU A 268 -5.56 -13.50 -4.60
CA GLU A 268 -5.81 -14.00 -3.24
C GLU A 268 -7.11 -14.81 -3.17
N THR A 269 -8.20 -14.24 -3.67
CA THR A 269 -9.53 -14.88 -3.62
C THR A 269 -9.61 -16.14 -4.49
N ASN A 270 -8.92 -16.18 -5.64
CA ASN A 270 -8.87 -17.36 -6.50
C ASN A 270 -8.01 -18.46 -5.88
N LYS A 271 -6.92 -18.11 -5.18
CA LYS A 271 -6.14 -19.06 -4.39
C LYS A 271 -7.02 -19.73 -3.33
N TYR A 272 -7.79 -18.94 -2.58
CA TYR A 272 -8.72 -19.48 -1.57
C TYR A 272 -9.76 -20.45 -2.17
N VAL A 273 -10.40 -20.06 -3.29
CA VAL A 273 -11.39 -20.92 -3.98
C VAL A 273 -10.76 -22.21 -4.49
N LYS A 274 -9.50 -22.17 -4.96
CA LYS A 274 -8.76 -23.35 -5.42
C LYS A 274 -8.43 -24.30 -4.26
N GLU A 275 -7.95 -23.78 -3.15
CA GLU A 275 -7.62 -24.57 -1.94
C GLU A 275 -8.87 -25.26 -1.36
N HIS A 276 -10.02 -24.57 -1.37
CA HIS A 276 -11.27 -25.09 -0.83
C HIS A 276 -12.21 -25.68 -1.90
N ARG A 277 -11.67 -26.03 -3.07
CA ARG A 277 -12.48 -26.46 -4.22
C ARG A 277 -13.37 -27.65 -3.91
N LEU A 278 -12.87 -28.64 -3.17
CA LEU A 278 -13.61 -29.86 -2.83
C LEU A 278 -14.79 -29.55 -1.90
N PHE A 279 -14.60 -28.67 -0.91
CA PHE A 279 -15.66 -28.20 -0.03
C PHE A 279 -16.79 -27.51 -0.79
N TRP A 280 -16.45 -26.59 -1.69
CA TRP A 280 -17.47 -25.92 -2.51
C TRP A 280 -18.17 -26.88 -3.48
N ARG A 281 -17.49 -27.95 -3.90
CA ARG A 281 -18.06 -28.98 -4.76
C ARG A 281 -18.99 -29.90 -3.97
N SER A 282 -18.68 -30.27 -2.73
CA SER A 282 -19.56 -31.10 -1.90
C SER A 282 -20.88 -30.41 -1.57
N LEU A 283 -20.87 -29.08 -1.51
CA LEU A 283 -22.08 -28.26 -1.32
C LEU A 283 -22.82 -27.93 -2.64
N ASN A 284 -22.31 -28.35 -3.80
CA ASN A 284 -22.80 -27.93 -5.13
C ASN A 284 -22.81 -26.40 -5.37
N GLN A 285 -22.00 -25.64 -4.61
CA GLN A 285 -21.96 -24.16 -4.67
C GLN A 285 -20.73 -23.61 -5.40
N LEU A 286 -19.84 -24.46 -5.92
CA LEU A 286 -18.63 -24.05 -6.66
C LEU A 286 -18.88 -23.08 -7.85
N PRO A 287 -19.92 -23.22 -8.69
CA PRO A 287 -20.18 -22.22 -9.73
C PRO A 287 -20.66 -20.89 -9.16
N GLN A 288 -21.46 -20.91 -8.10
CA GLN A 288 -22.02 -19.73 -7.46
C GLN A 288 -20.94 -18.91 -6.75
N ILE A 289 -20.02 -19.58 -6.02
CA ILE A 289 -18.92 -18.90 -5.32
C ILE A 289 -17.96 -18.20 -6.30
N LYS A 290 -17.72 -18.80 -7.48
CA LYS A 290 -16.92 -18.17 -8.54
C LYS A 290 -17.63 -16.96 -9.13
N ARG A 291 -18.95 -17.05 -9.36
CA ARG A 291 -19.73 -15.93 -9.91
C ARG A 291 -19.80 -14.77 -8.92
N SER A 292 -20.05 -15.06 -7.64
CA SER A 292 -20.07 -14.04 -6.59
C SER A 292 -18.70 -13.39 -6.42
N GLN A 293 -17.60 -14.15 -6.53
CA GLN A 293 -16.24 -13.60 -6.51
C GLN A 293 -16.05 -12.51 -7.57
N HIS A 294 -16.39 -12.80 -8.82
CA HIS A 294 -16.22 -11.85 -9.92
C HIS A 294 -17.10 -10.61 -9.72
N ALA A 295 -18.35 -10.81 -9.30
CA ALA A 295 -19.27 -9.71 -9.01
C ALA A 295 -18.73 -8.77 -7.92
N TYR A 296 -18.22 -9.31 -6.81
CA TYR A 296 -17.62 -8.49 -5.74
C TYR A 296 -16.39 -7.72 -6.22
N LEU A 297 -15.51 -8.36 -6.98
CA LEU A 297 -14.30 -7.72 -7.49
C LEU A 297 -14.61 -6.59 -8.47
N ILE A 298 -15.58 -6.79 -9.37
CA ILE A 298 -16.05 -5.75 -10.28
C ILE A 298 -16.70 -4.62 -9.49
N ALA A 299 -17.60 -4.93 -8.54
CA ALA A 299 -18.28 -3.93 -7.73
C ALA A 299 -17.29 -3.07 -6.93
N LEU A 300 -16.34 -3.69 -6.23
CA LEU A 300 -15.31 -2.98 -5.47
C LEU A 300 -14.44 -2.13 -6.40
N SER A 301 -13.92 -2.70 -7.49
CA SER A 301 -13.10 -1.96 -8.45
C SER A 301 -13.83 -0.75 -9.01
N SER A 302 -15.10 -0.91 -9.41
CA SER A 302 -15.92 0.20 -9.93
C SER A 302 -16.16 1.25 -8.85
N MET A 303 -16.50 0.85 -7.62
CA MET A 303 -16.75 1.78 -6.51
C MET A 303 -15.56 2.72 -6.24
N PHE A 304 -14.32 2.25 -6.39
CA PHE A 304 -13.10 3.08 -6.22
C PHE A 304 -12.60 3.77 -7.49
N THR A 305 -13.11 3.37 -8.65
CA THR A 305 -12.74 4.01 -9.93
C THR A 305 -13.74 5.11 -10.30
N LEU A 306 -15.02 4.95 -9.94
CA LEU A 306 -16.08 5.91 -10.26
C LEU A 306 -15.79 7.32 -9.72
N PRO A 307 -15.36 7.53 -8.46
CA PRO A 307 -15.04 8.88 -7.98
C PRO A 307 -13.95 9.57 -8.80
N MET A 308 -12.95 8.82 -9.27
CA MET A 308 -11.90 9.37 -10.14
C MET A 308 -12.47 9.84 -11.48
N LEU A 309 -13.32 9.02 -12.10
CA LEU A 309 -13.93 9.35 -13.37
C LEU A 309 -14.91 10.53 -13.23
N CYS A 310 -15.76 10.53 -12.21
CA CYS A 310 -16.75 11.59 -11.99
C CYS A 310 -16.11 12.95 -11.68
N LEU A 311 -15.04 12.98 -10.90
CA LEU A 311 -14.43 14.24 -10.43
C LEU A 311 -13.40 14.80 -11.40
N PHE A 312 -12.71 13.95 -12.18
CA PHE A 312 -11.59 14.37 -13.02
C PHE A 312 -11.79 14.11 -14.52
N SER A 313 -12.89 13.50 -14.96
CA SER A 313 -13.15 13.24 -16.38
C SER A 313 -14.54 13.70 -16.83
N SER A 314 -14.56 14.55 -17.85
CA SER A 314 -15.78 14.92 -18.61
C SER A 314 -15.98 14.07 -19.87
N HIS A 315 -14.97 13.31 -20.31
CA HIS A 315 -15.03 12.58 -21.58
C HIS A 315 -15.67 11.20 -21.42
N LEU A 316 -16.70 10.92 -22.23
CA LEU A 316 -17.41 9.64 -22.25
C LEU A 316 -16.46 8.46 -22.54
N SER A 317 -15.42 8.71 -23.33
CA SER A 317 -14.43 7.72 -23.73
C SER A 317 -13.70 7.10 -22.53
N MET A 318 -13.39 7.87 -21.49
CA MET A 318 -12.71 7.36 -20.28
C MET A 318 -13.57 6.37 -19.47
N TRP A 319 -14.89 6.39 -19.62
CA TRP A 319 -15.80 5.45 -18.93
C TRP A 319 -15.65 4.02 -19.42
N VAL A 320 -15.16 3.84 -20.65
CA VAL A 320 -14.84 2.52 -21.22
C VAL A 320 -13.74 1.82 -20.40
N SER A 321 -12.92 2.56 -19.65
CA SER A 321 -11.93 1.99 -18.73
C SER A 321 -12.56 1.01 -17.73
N LEU A 322 -13.83 1.19 -17.33
CA LEU A 322 -14.52 0.29 -16.40
C LEU A 322 -14.60 -1.17 -16.90
N LEU A 323 -14.45 -1.40 -18.21
CA LEU A 323 -14.42 -2.74 -18.80
C LEU A 323 -13.09 -3.47 -18.57
N ILE A 324 -12.02 -2.78 -18.20
CA ILE A 324 -10.70 -3.37 -18.03
C ILE A 324 -10.70 -4.41 -16.90
N THR A 325 -11.29 -4.11 -15.74
CA THR A 325 -11.35 -5.08 -14.64
C THR A 325 -12.07 -6.39 -15.05
N PRO A 326 -13.30 -6.37 -15.62
CA PRO A 326 -13.93 -7.56 -16.17
C PRO A 326 -13.05 -8.33 -17.17
N LEU A 327 -12.41 -7.64 -18.11
CA LEU A 327 -11.54 -8.26 -19.12
C LEU A 327 -10.33 -8.95 -18.46
N VAL A 328 -9.67 -8.29 -17.50
CA VAL A 328 -8.56 -8.87 -16.75
C VAL A 328 -8.99 -10.13 -16.01
N LEU A 329 -10.15 -10.12 -15.35
CA LEU A 329 -10.66 -11.29 -14.62
C LEU A 329 -10.94 -12.48 -15.55
N ILE A 330 -11.51 -12.22 -16.73
CA ILE A 330 -11.80 -13.26 -17.74
C ILE A 330 -10.49 -13.87 -18.25
N LEU A 331 -9.54 -13.03 -18.68
CA LEU A 331 -8.27 -13.46 -19.27
C LEU A 331 -7.37 -14.16 -18.24
N CYS A 332 -7.43 -13.76 -16.98
CA CYS A 332 -6.57 -14.30 -15.92
C CYS A 332 -7.19 -15.46 -15.14
N LYS A 333 -8.42 -15.89 -15.49
CA LYS A 333 -9.19 -16.92 -14.75
C LYS A 333 -8.36 -18.18 -14.43
N ASN A 334 -7.62 -18.67 -15.42
CA ASN A 334 -6.84 -19.89 -15.31
C ASN A 334 -5.41 -19.63 -14.83
N ARG A 335 -4.84 -18.47 -15.15
CA ARG A 335 -3.45 -18.09 -14.85
C ARG A 335 -3.37 -16.71 -14.20
N PRO A 336 -3.78 -16.60 -12.92
CA PRO A 336 -3.80 -15.32 -12.20
C PRO A 336 -2.40 -14.69 -12.04
N GLN A 337 -1.32 -15.46 -12.19
CA GLN A 337 0.04 -14.95 -12.13
C GLN A 337 0.39 -13.96 -13.24
N PHE A 338 -0.30 -13.99 -14.39
CA PHE A 338 -0.05 -13.08 -15.51
C PHE A 338 -0.86 -11.79 -15.44
N MET A 339 -1.53 -11.56 -14.32
CA MET A 339 -2.50 -10.49 -14.17
C MET A 339 -1.93 -9.09 -14.41
N ALA A 340 -0.75 -8.80 -13.86
CA ALA A 340 -0.10 -7.50 -14.06
C ALA A 340 0.16 -7.23 -15.55
N VAL A 341 0.63 -8.26 -16.29
CA VAL A 341 0.93 -8.17 -17.72
C VAL A 341 -0.34 -8.00 -18.56
N VAL A 342 -1.40 -8.74 -18.22
CA VAL A 342 -2.70 -8.63 -18.91
C VAL A 342 -3.32 -7.26 -18.69
N TRP A 343 -3.34 -6.77 -17.44
CA TRP A 343 -3.80 -5.42 -17.12
C TRP A 343 -2.98 -4.37 -17.87
N ALA A 344 -1.65 -4.50 -17.85
CA ALA A 344 -0.75 -3.60 -18.56
C ALA A 344 -1.07 -3.52 -20.05
N SER A 345 -1.18 -4.69 -20.70
CA SER A 345 -1.48 -4.77 -22.14
C SER A 345 -2.81 -4.10 -22.48
N LEU A 346 -3.84 -4.32 -21.66
CA LEU A 346 -5.16 -3.69 -21.84
C LEU A 346 -5.12 -2.18 -21.58
N ALA A 347 -4.42 -1.74 -20.54
CA ALA A 347 -4.26 -0.33 -20.19
C ALA A 347 -3.56 0.45 -21.30
N ILE A 348 -2.49 -0.11 -21.89
CA ILE A 348 -1.76 0.52 -23.01
C ILE A 348 -2.66 0.60 -24.23
N SER A 349 -3.28 -0.50 -24.63
CA SER A 349 -4.18 -0.51 -25.79
C SER A 349 -5.28 0.52 -25.63
N PHE A 350 -5.81 0.68 -24.40
CA PHE A 350 -6.80 1.70 -24.10
C PHE A 350 -6.25 3.13 -24.19
N ILE A 351 -5.09 3.40 -23.60
CA ILE A 351 -4.43 4.70 -23.68
C ILE A 351 -4.10 5.06 -25.14
N MET A 352 -3.57 4.12 -25.92
CA MET A 352 -3.24 4.34 -27.34
C MET A 352 -4.48 4.60 -28.18
N LEU A 353 -5.58 3.89 -27.94
CA LEU A 353 -6.86 4.17 -28.59
C LEU A 353 -7.33 5.60 -28.29
N MET A 354 -7.13 6.11 -27.07
CA MET A 354 -7.47 7.49 -26.70
C MET A 354 -6.54 8.56 -27.30
N VAL A 355 -5.34 8.18 -27.73
CA VAL A 355 -4.42 9.10 -28.42
C VAL A 355 -4.80 9.23 -29.90
N ILE A 356 -5.29 8.12 -30.48
CA ILE A 356 -5.55 8.01 -31.93
C ILE A 356 -6.94 8.58 -32.29
N PHE A 357 -7.92 8.47 -31.40
CA PHE A 357 -9.30 8.96 -31.55
C PHE A 357 -9.56 10.08 -30.55
#